data_AF-A0A428QIQ6-F1
#
_entry.id   AF-A0A428QIQ6-F1
#
_cell.length_a   1.000
_cell.length_b   1.000
_cell.length_c   1.000
_cell.angle_alpha   90.00
_cell.angle_beta   90.00
_cell.angle_gamma   90.00
#
_symmetry.space_group_name_H-M   'P 1'
#
loop_
_entity.id
_entity.type
_entity.pdbx_description
1 polymer ?
#
loop_
_entity_poly.entity_id
_entity_poly.type
_entity_poly.pdbx_seq_one_letter_code
_entity_poly.pdbx_strand_id
1 'polypeptide(L)'
;MSHQDKSPDMSKLSAPLKALINAPFARPGPRPAPQQVQELYESIANDAAVRNLGIRSWLAVSAATTFTLNSPDSLPALHRVASSKQPDSAVQNAEFIREVGLKCIGFNGIPRTINSLNAFYASLPEDVSSKLSTTPSRRPTPENLETTLKRGRGLWDSVYRPFEDKLLEKLALAHPDLPVHILSSHYAALFTDPPPAERGSLASVGRVHTSLLGISCLRAQTGVGPQVLSHVFGLRKALEDGTYKNDIDGETEEGLQYLASDEGGHWILNTIDKIVEAIGGSSFAPGRESKL
;
A
#
# COMPACT_ATOMS: atom_id res chain seq x y z
N MET A 1 1.10 25.52 -57.67
CA MET A 1 0.47 24.42 -56.91
C MET A 1 1.23 24.27 -55.61
N SER A 2 0.65 24.73 -54.50
CA SER A 2 1.25 24.60 -53.17
C SER A 2 1.16 23.14 -52.75
N HIS A 3 2.32 22.50 -52.57
CA HIS A 3 2.41 21.26 -51.81
C HIS A 3 2.03 21.59 -50.37
N GLN A 4 0.80 21.26 -49.98
CA GLN A 4 0.46 21.16 -48.57
C GLN A 4 1.27 19.98 -48.00
N ASP A 5 2.37 20.32 -47.32
CA ASP A 5 3.04 19.41 -46.41
C ASP A 5 2.01 18.98 -45.35
N LYS A 6 1.52 17.75 -45.46
CA LYS A 6 0.71 17.15 -44.39
C LYS A 6 1.61 17.02 -43.18
N SER A 7 1.26 17.73 -42.10
CA SER A 7 1.89 17.54 -40.80
C SER A 7 1.93 16.04 -40.45
N PRO A 8 3.08 15.49 -40.02
CA PRO A 8 3.19 14.06 -39.72
C PRO A 8 2.18 13.66 -38.64
N ASP A 9 1.49 12.54 -38.87
CA ASP A 9 0.55 11.95 -37.92
C ASP A 9 1.31 11.45 -36.68
N MET A 10 1.28 12.26 -35.62
CA MET A 10 1.97 11.99 -34.35
C MET A 10 1.30 10.89 -33.50
N SER A 11 0.21 10.27 -33.98
CA SER A 11 -0.49 9.21 -33.24
C SER A 11 0.23 7.85 -33.26
N LYS A 12 1.25 7.66 -34.14
CA LYS A 12 1.95 6.39 -34.31
C LYS A 12 3.42 6.48 -33.91
N LEU A 13 3.85 5.59 -33.02
CA LEU A 13 5.26 5.42 -32.69
C LEU A 13 5.99 4.64 -33.79
N SER A 14 7.22 5.07 -34.10
CA SER A 14 8.12 4.33 -34.99
C SER A 14 8.48 2.95 -34.39
N ALA A 15 8.79 1.97 -35.25
CA ALA A 15 9.20 0.65 -34.79
C ALA A 15 10.44 0.67 -33.87
N PRO A 16 11.50 1.47 -34.15
CA PRO A 16 12.65 1.59 -33.24
C PRO A 16 12.26 2.12 -31.85
N LEU A 17 11.35 3.10 -31.78
CA LEU A 17 10.91 3.64 -30.50
C LEU A 17 10.10 2.61 -29.69
N LYS A 18 9.21 1.85 -30.36
CA LYS A 18 8.49 0.73 -29.72
C LYS A 18 9.44 -0.33 -29.20
N ALA A 19 10.49 -0.67 -29.96
CA ALA A 19 11.50 -1.63 -29.55
C ALA A 19 12.29 -1.14 -28.34
N LEU A 20 12.64 0.15 -28.30
CA LEU A 20 13.37 0.74 -27.18
C LEU A 20 12.53 0.77 -25.89
N ILE A 21 11.25 1.14 -25.97
CA ILE A 21 10.33 1.13 -24.81
C ILE A 21 10.22 -0.29 -24.24
N ASN A 22 10.20 -1.31 -25.10
CA ASN A 22 10.04 -2.70 -24.70
C ASN A 22 11.38 -3.44 -24.53
N ALA A 23 12.50 -2.72 -24.44
CA ALA A 23 13.80 -3.35 -24.35
C ALA A 23 13.92 -4.18 -23.05
N PRO A 24 14.50 -5.40 -23.09
CA PRO A 24 14.55 -6.28 -21.91
C PRO A 24 15.22 -5.65 -20.68
N PHE A 25 16.25 -4.83 -20.86
CA PHE A 25 16.95 -4.16 -19.77
C PHE A 25 16.07 -3.10 -19.06
N ALA A 26 15.07 -2.55 -19.75
CA ALA A 26 14.15 -1.56 -19.20
C ALA A 26 13.08 -2.21 -18.30
N ARG A 27 12.91 -3.55 -18.38
CA ARG A 27 11.93 -4.32 -17.62
C ARG A 27 10.53 -3.66 -17.66
N PRO A 28 9.95 -3.51 -18.87
CA PRO A 28 8.75 -2.68 -19.09
C PRO A 28 7.47 -3.24 -18.45
N GLY A 29 7.45 -4.55 -18.17
CA GLY A 29 6.28 -5.26 -17.66
C GLY A 29 6.25 -5.41 -16.13
N PRO A 30 5.10 -5.83 -15.60
CA PRO A 30 5.00 -6.32 -14.23
C PRO A 30 5.87 -7.56 -14.00
N ARG A 31 6.14 -7.86 -12.73
CA ARG A 31 6.82 -9.09 -12.35
C ARG A 31 5.84 -10.26 -12.32
N PRO A 32 6.26 -11.44 -12.80
CA PRO A 32 5.43 -12.63 -12.73
C PRO A 32 5.32 -13.11 -11.27
N ALA A 33 4.20 -13.78 -10.96
CA ALA A 33 4.09 -14.49 -9.70
C ALA A 33 5.09 -15.65 -9.62
N PRO A 34 5.81 -15.82 -8.50
CA PRO A 34 6.64 -17.00 -8.29
C PRO A 34 5.77 -18.24 -8.18
N GLN A 35 6.30 -19.40 -8.58
CA GLN A 35 5.54 -20.66 -8.59
C GLN A 35 5.02 -21.04 -7.18
N GLN A 36 5.81 -20.75 -6.14
CA GLN A 36 5.49 -21.05 -4.74
C GLN A 36 4.74 -19.90 -4.03
N VAL A 37 4.21 -18.92 -4.75
CA VAL A 37 3.62 -17.72 -4.13
C VAL A 37 2.45 -18.05 -3.18
N GLN A 38 1.67 -19.07 -3.50
CA GLN A 38 0.57 -19.49 -2.64
C GLN A 38 1.08 -20.10 -1.33
N GLU A 39 2.03 -21.03 -1.40
CA GLU A 39 2.66 -21.68 -0.24
C GLU A 39 3.33 -20.64 0.68
N LEU A 40 3.94 -19.61 0.09
CA LEU A 40 4.50 -18.49 0.82
C LEU A 40 3.43 -17.75 1.64
N TYR A 41 2.31 -17.36 1.03
CA TYR A 41 1.24 -16.67 1.76
C TYR A 41 0.55 -17.57 2.79
N GLU A 42 0.42 -18.87 2.52
CA GLU A 42 -0.08 -19.84 3.51
C GLU A 42 0.85 -19.94 4.71
N SER A 43 2.17 -19.98 4.48
CA SER A 43 3.17 -19.96 5.54
C SER A 43 3.07 -18.69 6.39
N ILE A 44 2.93 -17.53 5.76
CA ILE A 44 2.76 -16.24 6.45
C ILE A 44 1.45 -16.22 7.27
N ALA A 45 0.35 -16.68 6.70
CA ALA A 45 -0.95 -16.75 7.38
C ALA A 45 -0.93 -17.70 8.59
N ASN A 46 -0.23 -18.83 8.48
CA ASN A 46 -0.06 -19.78 9.59
C ASN A 46 0.84 -19.20 10.69
N ASP A 47 1.95 -18.55 10.31
CA ASP A 47 2.87 -17.91 11.26
C ASP A 47 2.21 -16.75 12.02
N ALA A 48 1.35 -15.98 11.33
CA ALA A 48 0.50 -14.95 11.93
C ALA A 48 -0.52 -15.54 12.92
N ALA A 49 -1.15 -16.67 12.57
CA ALA A 49 -2.10 -17.35 13.44
C ALA A 49 -1.44 -17.87 14.73
N VAL A 50 -0.20 -18.40 14.66
CA VAL A 50 0.58 -18.81 15.84
C VAL A 50 0.85 -17.64 16.80
N ARG A 51 0.86 -16.40 16.28
CA ARG A 51 1.08 -15.16 17.03
C ARG A 51 -0.22 -14.44 17.40
N ASN A 52 -1.37 -15.09 17.22
CA ASN A 52 -2.70 -14.50 17.47
C ASN A 52 -2.96 -13.20 16.68
N LEU A 53 -2.36 -13.05 15.51
CA LEU A 53 -2.58 -11.87 14.66
C LEU A 53 -3.85 -12.04 13.81
N GLY A 54 -4.63 -10.97 13.73
CA GLY A 54 -5.82 -10.89 12.89
C GLY A 54 -5.47 -10.97 11.40
N ILE A 55 -6.47 -11.38 10.60
CA ILE A 55 -6.29 -11.57 9.15
C ILE A 55 -5.77 -10.31 8.45
N ARG A 56 -6.27 -9.13 8.84
CA ARG A 56 -5.91 -7.86 8.22
C ARG A 56 -4.44 -7.49 8.40
N SER A 57 -3.80 -7.96 9.47
CA SER A 57 -2.41 -7.64 9.79
C SER A 57 -1.45 -8.26 8.78
N TRP A 58 -1.52 -9.57 8.58
CA TRP A 58 -0.68 -10.24 7.59
C TRP A 58 -1.13 -9.97 6.15
N LEU A 59 -2.43 -9.77 5.93
CA LEU A 59 -2.96 -9.42 4.61
C LEU A 59 -2.51 -8.03 4.15
N ALA A 60 -2.49 -7.03 5.04
CA ALA A 60 -2.01 -5.69 4.73
C ALA A 60 -0.51 -5.71 4.36
N VAL A 61 0.31 -6.40 5.17
CA VAL A 61 1.74 -6.55 4.93
C VAL A 61 2.00 -7.23 3.58
N SER A 62 1.28 -8.32 3.32
CA SER A 62 1.46 -9.12 2.11
C SER A 62 1.00 -8.38 0.86
N ALA A 63 -0.18 -7.75 0.90
CA ALA A 63 -0.71 -6.98 -0.21
C ALA A 63 0.19 -5.77 -0.51
N ALA A 64 0.50 -4.93 0.48
CA ALA A 64 1.30 -3.72 0.28
C ALA A 64 2.68 -4.02 -0.30
N THR A 65 3.33 -5.10 0.18
CA THR A 65 4.59 -5.57 -0.39
C THR A 65 4.41 -6.00 -1.85
N THR A 66 3.38 -6.79 -2.16
CA THR A 66 3.10 -7.29 -3.51
C THR A 66 2.79 -6.17 -4.52
N PHE A 67 1.99 -5.17 -4.12
CA PHE A 67 1.74 -3.95 -4.90
C PHE A 67 3.03 -3.19 -5.18
N THR A 68 3.87 -2.99 -4.17
CA THR A 68 5.16 -2.28 -4.29
C THR A 68 6.10 -2.98 -5.26
N LEU A 69 6.10 -4.30 -5.26
CA LEU A 69 6.91 -5.12 -6.16
C LEU A 69 6.35 -5.20 -7.59
N ASN A 70 5.16 -4.64 -7.85
CA ASN A 70 4.46 -4.68 -9.14
C ASN A 70 4.28 -6.12 -9.65
N SER A 71 3.78 -7.00 -8.77
CA SER A 71 3.52 -8.43 -9.05
C SER A 71 2.00 -8.73 -9.03
N PRO A 72 1.24 -8.24 -10.02
CA PRO A 72 -0.21 -8.40 -10.10
C PRO A 72 -0.67 -9.85 -9.97
N ASP A 73 0.00 -10.79 -10.62
CA ASP A 73 -0.40 -12.20 -10.70
C ASP A 73 -0.26 -12.94 -9.36
N SER A 74 0.39 -12.31 -8.36
CA SER A 74 0.50 -12.84 -7.00
C SER A 74 -0.74 -12.54 -6.15
N LEU A 75 -1.48 -11.47 -6.45
CA LEU A 75 -2.65 -11.04 -5.69
C LEU A 75 -3.84 -12.04 -5.68
N PRO A 76 -4.15 -12.78 -6.77
CA PRO A 76 -5.18 -13.81 -6.75
C PRO A 76 -4.86 -14.96 -5.77
N ALA A 77 -3.58 -15.35 -5.67
CA ALA A 77 -3.14 -16.35 -4.70
C ALA A 77 -3.30 -15.82 -3.27
N LEU A 78 -2.91 -14.56 -3.02
CA LEU A 78 -3.09 -13.91 -1.73
C LEU A 78 -4.56 -13.88 -1.29
N HIS A 79 -5.45 -13.45 -2.20
CA HIS A 79 -6.89 -13.41 -1.95
C HIS A 79 -7.49 -14.79 -1.65
N ARG A 80 -7.08 -15.82 -2.41
CA ARG A 80 -7.48 -17.21 -2.18
C ARG A 80 -7.06 -17.70 -0.80
N VAL A 81 -5.81 -17.46 -0.39
CA VAL A 81 -5.32 -17.84 0.94
C VAL A 81 -6.11 -17.13 2.04
N ALA A 82 -6.31 -15.82 1.92
CA ALA A 82 -7.07 -15.02 2.88
C ALA A 82 -8.53 -15.48 3.02
N SER A 83 -9.14 -15.92 1.93
CA SER A 83 -10.56 -16.28 1.88
C SER A 83 -10.83 -17.77 2.13
N SER A 84 -9.79 -18.61 2.17
CA SER A 84 -9.89 -20.07 2.24
C SER A 84 -10.63 -20.59 3.49
N LYS A 85 -10.41 -19.96 4.65
CA LYS A 85 -10.97 -20.40 5.94
C LYS A 85 -12.41 -19.91 6.17
N GLN A 86 -12.82 -18.84 5.49
CA GLN A 86 -14.13 -18.21 5.64
C GLN A 86 -14.61 -17.73 4.26
N PRO A 87 -15.32 -18.57 3.49
CA PRO A 87 -15.74 -18.21 2.12
C PRO A 87 -16.53 -16.90 2.04
N ASP A 88 -17.37 -16.61 3.05
CA ASP A 88 -18.16 -15.37 3.12
C ASP A 88 -17.30 -14.11 3.28
N SER A 89 -16.02 -14.25 3.63
CA SER A 89 -15.05 -13.14 3.72
C SER A 89 -14.44 -12.75 2.37
N ALA A 90 -14.71 -13.50 1.28
CA ALA A 90 -14.05 -13.26 -0.01
C ALA A 90 -14.25 -11.84 -0.56
N VAL A 91 -15.46 -11.30 -0.45
CA VAL A 91 -15.74 -9.91 -0.87
C VAL A 91 -15.02 -8.91 0.03
N GLN A 92 -15.06 -9.12 1.34
CA GLN A 92 -14.43 -8.22 2.33
C GLN A 92 -12.90 -8.21 2.18
N ASN A 93 -12.28 -9.36 1.95
CA ASN A 93 -10.84 -9.47 1.70
C ASN A 93 -10.46 -8.83 0.36
N ALA A 94 -11.28 -8.98 -0.69
CA ALA A 94 -11.04 -8.30 -1.96
C ALA A 94 -11.12 -6.78 -1.82
N GLU A 95 -12.12 -6.26 -1.09
CA GLU A 95 -12.22 -4.83 -0.77
C GLU A 95 -11.01 -4.33 0.02
N PHE A 96 -10.57 -5.10 1.02
CA PHE A 96 -9.41 -4.73 1.83
C PHE A 96 -8.11 -4.72 1.00
N ILE A 97 -7.89 -5.71 0.14
CA ILE A 97 -6.74 -5.74 -0.78
C ILE A 97 -6.78 -4.54 -1.73
N ARG A 98 -7.96 -4.19 -2.28
CA ARG A 98 -8.14 -3.02 -3.15
C ARG A 98 -7.81 -1.71 -2.43
N GLU A 99 -8.29 -1.56 -1.21
CA GLU A 99 -8.06 -0.36 -0.39
C GLU A 99 -6.58 -0.24 0.02
N VAL A 100 -5.92 -1.33 0.41
CA VAL A 100 -4.46 -1.36 0.63
C VAL A 100 -3.72 -0.96 -0.64
N GLY A 101 -4.11 -1.53 -1.79
CA GLY A 101 -3.52 -1.20 -3.10
C GLY A 101 -3.66 0.27 -3.49
N LEU A 102 -4.81 0.87 -3.22
CA LEU A 102 -5.05 2.31 -3.41
C LEU A 102 -4.08 3.12 -2.54
N LYS A 103 -3.99 2.82 -1.25
CA LYS A 103 -3.11 3.57 -0.33
C LYS A 103 -1.62 3.39 -0.63
N CYS A 104 -1.22 2.30 -1.28
CA CYS A 104 0.18 2.13 -1.72
C CYS A 104 0.66 3.25 -2.66
N ILE A 105 -0.24 3.99 -3.33
CA ILE A 105 0.11 5.15 -4.19
C ILE A 105 1.03 6.13 -3.47
N GLY A 106 0.80 6.36 -2.17
CA GLY A 106 1.59 7.31 -1.39
C GLY A 106 3.05 6.93 -1.21
N PHE A 107 3.43 5.70 -1.56
CA PHE A 107 4.80 5.19 -1.45
C PHE A 107 5.37 4.68 -2.78
N ASN A 108 4.62 3.85 -3.52
CA ASN A 108 5.14 3.16 -4.72
C ASN A 108 4.76 3.83 -6.06
N GLY A 109 3.86 4.82 -6.03
CA GLY A 109 3.39 5.56 -7.18
C GLY A 109 2.22 4.91 -7.95
N ILE A 110 1.46 5.78 -8.64
CA ILE A 110 0.23 5.44 -9.35
C ILE A 110 0.38 4.28 -10.37
N PRO A 111 1.42 4.21 -11.23
CA PRO A 111 1.48 3.20 -12.28
C PRO A 111 1.46 1.75 -11.77
N ARG A 112 2.16 1.47 -10.66
CA ARG A 112 2.20 0.12 -10.06
C ARG A 112 0.85 -0.25 -9.48
N THR A 113 0.21 0.69 -8.78
CA THR A 113 -1.16 0.50 -8.28
C THR A 113 -2.16 0.26 -9.41
N ILE A 114 -2.07 0.99 -10.54
CA ILE A 114 -2.94 0.76 -11.71
C ILE A 114 -2.79 -0.67 -12.24
N ASN A 115 -1.55 -1.11 -12.50
CA ASN A 115 -1.28 -2.45 -13.01
C ASN A 115 -1.89 -3.52 -12.10
N SER A 116 -1.59 -3.42 -10.80
CA SER A 116 -2.00 -4.41 -9.81
C SER A 116 -3.50 -4.41 -9.53
N LEU A 117 -4.15 -3.25 -9.42
CA LEU A 117 -5.61 -3.20 -9.18
C LEU A 117 -6.40 -3.71 -10.39
N ASN A 118 -6.00 -3.36 -11.61
CA ASN A 118 -6.69 -3.81 -12.82
C ASN A 118 -6.57 -5.33 -12.99
N ALA A 119 -5.35 -5.87 -12.87
CA ALA A 119 -5.14 -7.30 -12.98
C ALA A 119 -5.82 -8.08 -11.85
N PHE A 120 -5.76 -7.56 -10.61
CA PHE A 120 -6.45 -8.18 -9.48
C PHE A 120 -7.96 -8.24 -9.72
N TYR A 121 -8.59 -7.11 -10.08
CA TYR A 121 -10.02 -7.10 -10.37
C TYR A 121 -10.40 -8.09 -11.48
N ALA A 122 -9.63 -8.13 -12.57
CA ALA A 122 -9.85 -9.05 -13.69
C ALA A 122 -9.69 -10.54 -13.31
N SER A 123 -8.95 -10.84 -12.24
CA SER A 123 -8.73 -12.21 -11.76
C SER A 123 -9.79 -12.72 -10.79
N LEU A 124 -10.64 -11.83 -10.26
CA LEU A 124 -11.61 -12.19 -9.24
C LEU A 124 -12.78 -12.98 -9.85
N PRO A 125 -13.27 -14.03 -9.17
CA PRO A 125 -14.52 -14.69 -9.53
C PRO A 125 -15.70 -13.72 -9.66
N GLU A 126 -16.67 -14.03 -10.51
CA GLU A 126 -17.84 -13.18 -10.76
C GLU A 126 -18.70 -12.96 -9.50
N ASP A 127 -18.84 -13.97 -8.66
CA ASP A 127 -19.58 -13.91 -7.40
C ASP A 127 -18.92 -13.01 -6.33
N VAL A 128 -17.65 -12.65 -6.53
CA VAL A 128 -16.91 -11.65 -5.75
C VAL A 128 -16.96 -10.29 -6.45
N SER A 129 -16.52 -10.21 -7.70
CA SER A 129 -16.36 -8.95 -8.43
C SER A 129 -17.66 -8.18 -8.62
N SER A 130 -18.78 -8.88 -8.83
CA SER A 130 -20.12 -8.27 -8.94
C SER A 130 -20.64 -7.61 -7.66
N LYS A 131 -20.06 -7.94 -6.50
CA LYS A 131 -20.45 -7.42 -5.17
C LYS A 131 -19.53 -6.32 -4.65
N LEU A 132 -18.47 -6.01 -5.39
CA LEU A 132 -17.53 -4.96 -5.04
C LEU A 132 -18.17 -3.57 -5.16
N SER A 133 -17.80 -2.67 -4.25
CA SER A 133 -18.16 -1.26 -4.30
C SER A 133 -17.63 -0.60 -5.57
N THR A 134 -18.51 0.17 -6.20
CA THR A 134 -18.26 0.98 -7.40
C THR A 134 -18.43 2.48 -7.14
N THR A 135 -18.83 2.86 -5.92
CA THR A 135 -19.09 4.27 -5.55
C THR A 135 -17.85 4.91 -4.93
N PRO A 136 -17.38 6.07 -5.43
CA PRO A 136 -16.24 6.76 -4.86
C PRO A 136 -16.59 7.45 -3.53
N SER A 137 -15.71 7.32 -2.53
CA SER A 137 -15.89 7.89 -1.18
C SER A 137 -14.98 9.08 -0.84
N ARG A 138 -14.09 9.47 -1.76
CA ARG A 138 -13.02 10.47 -1.53
C ARG A 138 -13.12 11.71 -2.41
N ARG A 139 -14.28 11.96 -3.02
CA ARG A 139 -14.46 13.16 -3.85
C ARG A 139 -14.42 14.40 -2.94
N PRO A 140 -13.48 15.33 -3.13
CA PRO A 140 -13.45 16.55 -2.34
C PRO A 140 -14.64 17.43 -2.72
N THR A 141 -15.31 17.98 -1.71
CA THR A 141 -16.36 18.99 -1.85
C THR A 141 -16.10 20.10 -0.83
N PRO A 142 -16.64 21.32 -1.04
CA PRO A 142 -16.52 22.39 -0.05
C PRO A 142 -16.97 21.97 1.35
N GLU A 143 -17.98 21.09 1.45
CA GLU A 143 -18.58 20.64 2.71
C GLU A 143 -17.71 19.63 3.46
N ASN A 144 -16.94 18.79 2.77
CA ASN A 144 -16.13 17.74 3.39
C ASN A 144 -14.64 18.08 3.50
N LEU A 145 -14.18 19.18 2.86
CA LEU A 145 -12.76 19.50 2.74
C LEU A 145 -12.10 19.73 4.11
N GLU A 146 -12.70 20.56 4.96
CA GLU A 146 -12.13 20.90 6.27
C GLU A 146 -12.00 19.66 7.17
N THR A 147 -13.05 18.83 7.22
CA THR A 147 -13.05 17.61 8.04
C THR A 147 -12.04 16.60 7.51
N THR A 148 -11.87 16.50 6.19
CA THR A 148 -10.87 15.64 5.56
C THR A 148 -9.44 16.09 5.88
N LEU A 149 -9.15 17.38 5.79
CA LEU A 149 -7.85 17.94 6.17
C LEU A 149 -7.56 17.71 7.66
N LYS A 150 -8.55 17.90 8.53
CA LYS A 150 -8.42 17.65 9.97
C LYS A 150 -8.12 16.19 10.28
N ARG A 151 -8.80 15.24 9.62
CA ARG A 151 -8.49 13.80 9.76
C ARG A 151 -7.05 13.50 9.30
N GLY A 152 -6.64 14.05 8.17
CA GLY A 152 -5.28 13.88 7.64
C GLY A 152 -4.22 14.36 8.62
N ARG A 153 -4.43 15.55 9.19
CA ARG A 153 -3.56 16.10 10.25
C ARG A 153 -3.55 15.20 11.49
N GLY A 154 -4.70 14.73 11.95
CA GLY A 154 -4.78 13.82 13.11
C GLY A 154 -4.03 12.50 12.89
N LEU A 155 -4.09 11.93 11.69
CA LEU A 155 -3.30 10.73 11.36
C LEU A 155 -1.79 11.04 11.35
N TRP A 156 -1.37 12.18 10.78
CA TRP A 156 0.02 12.62 10.81
C TRP A 156 0.54 12.75 12.25
N ASP A 157 -0.21 13.45 13.09
CA ASP A 157 0.16 13.68 14.50
C ASP A 157 0.29 12.35 15.26
N SER A 158 -0.67 11.43 15.09
CA SER A 158 -0.62 10.11 15.72
C SER A 158 0.60 9.28 15.28
N VAL A 159 1.06 9.43 14.04
CA VAL A 159 2.25 8.71 13.54
C VAL A 159 3.54 9.37 14.05
N TYR A 160 3.63 10.69 14.02
CA TYR A 160 4.90 11.40 14.17
C TYR A 160 5.14 12.05 15.54
N ARG A 161 4.16 12.09 16.44
CA ARG A 161 4.35 12.72 17.76
C ARG A 161 5.56 12.22 18.55
N PRO A 162 6.25 13.08 19.33
CA PRO A 162 6.05 14.52 19.49
C PRO A 162 6.85 15.37 18.45
N PHE A 163 7.15 14.81 17.28
CA PHE A 163 7.96 15.46 16.25
C PHE A 163 7.15 15.88 15.01
N GLU A 164 5.83 15.80 15.06
CA GLU A 164 4.90 16.06 13.96
C GLU A 164 5.11 17.46 13.34
N ASP A 165 5.17 18.52 14.15
CA ASP A 165 5.37 19.88 13.66
C ASP A 165 6.80 20.12 13.22
N LYS A 166 7.77 19.69 14.02
CA LYS A 166 9.20 19.82 13.70
C LYS A 166 9.56 19.11 12.39
N LEU A 167 8.91 17.99 12.10
CA LEU A 167 9.10 17.27 10.85
C LEU A 167 8.52 18.05 9.67
N LEU A 168 7.32 18.64 9.81
CA LEU A 168 6.74 19.51 8.77
C LEU A 168 7.61 20.74 8.50
N GLU A 169 8.10 21.40 9.54
CA GLU A 169 9.02 22.54 9.43
C GLU A 169 10.31 22.12 8.69
N LYS A 170 10.88 20.97 9.05
CA LYS A 170 12.07 20.44 8.38
C LYS A 170 11.81 20.13 6.90
N LEU A 171 10.64 19.59 6.56
CA LEU A 171 10.26 19.32 5.17
C LEU A 171 10.07 20.63 4.38
N ALA A 172 9.49 21.66 5.00
CA ALA A 172 9.31 22.98 4.40
C ALA A 172 10.64 23.65 4.03
N LEU A 173 11.72 23.40 4.81
CA LEU A 173 13.06 23.89 4.48
C LEU A 173 13.59 23.33 3.15
N ALA A 174 13.24 22.10 2.79
CA ALA A 174 13.62 21.51 1.52
C ALA A 174 12.77 22.06 0.37
N HIS A 175 11.46 22.21 0.59
CA HIS A 175 10.53 22.88 -0.31
C HIS A 175 9.22 23.24 0.42
N PRO A 176 8.68 24.47 0.30
CA PRO A 176 7.50 24.89 1.05
C PRO A 176 6.25 24.05 0.75
N ASP A 177 6.06 23.61 -0.50
CA ASP A 177 4.90 22.79 -0.88
C ASP A 177 5.01 21.30 -0.49
N LEU A 178 6.19 20.83 -0.09
CA LEU A 178 6.39 19.42 0.26
C LEU A 178 5.48 18.97 1.43
N PRO A 179 5.48 19.63 2.59
CA PRO A 179 4.54 19.28 3.67
C PRO A 179 3.08 19.51 3.27
N VAL A 180 2.78 20.47 2.39
CA VAL A 180 1.41 20.74 1.92
C VAL A 180 0.87 19.53 1.15
N HIS A 181 1.64 18.97 0.22
CA HIS A 181 1.25 17.79 -0.54
C HIS A 181 1.22 16.52 0.32
N ILE A 182 2.20 16.34 1.22
CA ILE A 182 2.21 15.22 2.16
C ILE A 182 0.93 15.23 3.00
N LEU A 183 0.58 16.35 3.61
CA LEU A 183 -0.63 16.42 4.44
C LEU A 183 -1.91 16.35 3.62
N SER A 184 -2.08 17.21 2.63
CA SER A 184 -3.37 17.39 1.95
C SER A 184 -3.65 16.28 0.93
N SER A 185 -2.63 15.88 0.16
CA SER A 185 -2.80 14.91 -0.92
C SER A 185 -2.61 13.46 -0.47
N HIS A 186 -1.71 13.21 0.49
CA HIS A 186 -1.43 11.85 0.96
C HIS A 186 -2.14 11.54 2.28
N TYR A 187 -1.86 12.25 3.37
CA TYR A 187 -2.48 11.92 4.66
C TYR A 187 -4.00 12.14 4.66
N ALA A 188 -4.46 13.31 4.22
CA ALA A 188 -5.87 13.65 4.19
C ALA A 188 -6.64 12.89 3.11
N ALA A 189 -6.27 13.07 1.83
CA ALA A 189 -7.06 12.51 0.73
C ALA A 189 -6.87 11.01 0.50
N LEU A 190 -5.72 10.42 0.85
CA LEU A 190 -5.40 9.02 0.52
C LEU A 190 -5.36 8.10 1.75
N PHE A 191 -4.53 8.41 2.75
CA PHE A 191 -4.22 7.48 3.85
C PHE A 191 -5.32 7.42 4.91
N THR A 192 -6.05 8.50 5.18
CA THR A 192 -7.20 8.39 6.09
C THR A 192 -8.36 7.64 5.44
N ASP A 193 -9.06 6.87 6.26
CA ASP A 193 -10.32 6.27 5.84
C ASP A 193 -11.42 7.34 5.86
N PRO A 194 -12.27 7.42 4.82
CA PRO A 194 -13.48 8.21 4.86
C PRO A 194 -14.40 7.75 5.99
N PRO A 195 -15.25 8.64 6.54
CA PRO A 195 -16.23 8.27 7.54
C PRO A 195 -17.10 7.10 7.07
N PRO A 196 -17.56 6.19 7.96
CA PRO A 196 -18.38 5.05 7.58
C PRO A 196 -19.59 5.39 6.70
N ALA A 197 -20.23 6.54 6.96
CA ALA A 197 -21.37 7.03 6.18
C ALA A 197 -21.03 7.36 4.71
N GLU A 198 -19.80 7.79 4.43
CA GLU A 198 -19.32 8.13 3.07
C GLU A 198 -18.70 6.91 2.36
N ARG A 199 -18.19 5.96 3.13
CA ARG A 199 -17.44 4.81 2.66
C ARG A 199 -18.33 3.68 2.10
N GLY A 200 -19.56 3.55 2.61
CA GLY A 200 -20.45 2.44 2.23
C GLY A 200 -19.81 1.08 2.53
N SER A 201 -19.72 0.21 1.52
CA SER A 201 -19.12 -1.13 1.63
C SER A 201 -17.60 -1.18 1.39
N LEU A 202 -16.94 -0.05 1.09
CA LEU A 202 -15.49 -0.02 0.93
C LEU A 202 -14.79 -0.39 2.25
N ALA A 203 -13.70 -1.14 2.16
CA ALA A 203 -12.91 -1.49 3.33
C ALA A 203 -12.22 -0.26 3.95
N SER A 204 -11.86 -0.38 5.23
CA SER A 204 -11.01 0.58 5.94
C SER A 204 -9.70 -0.09 6.29
N VAL A 205 -8.60 0.60 6.09
CA VAL A 205 -7.29 0.10 6.53
C VAL A 205 -7.13 0.32 8.03
N GLY A 206 -7.57 1.45 8.56
CA GLY A 206 -7.39 1.78 9.97
C GLY A 206 -5.98 2.25 10.29
N ARG A 207 -5.80 2.71 11.52
CA ARG A 207 -4.58 3.32 12.03
C ARG A 207 -3.42 2.34 12.12
N VAL A 208 -3.65 1.13 12.63
CA VAL A 208 -2.60 0.10 12.80
C VAL A 208 -2.11 -0.36 11.43
N HIS A 209 -3.01 -0.79 10.55
CA HIS A 209 -2.61 -1.31 9.24
C HIS A 209 -2.09 -0.23 8.30
N THR A 210 -2.40 1.06 8.52
CA THR A 210 -1.75 2.16 7.78
C THR A 210 -0.25 2.23 8.11
N SER A 211 0.15 2.00 9.38
CA SER A 211 1.56 1.86 9.73
C SER A 211 2.19 0.62 9.08
N LEU A 212 1.52 -0.54 9.12
CA LEU A 212 2.01 -1.77 8.49
C LEU A 212 2.21 -1.59 6.98
N LEU A 213 1.24 -0.98 6.29
CA LEU A 213 1.32 -0.63 4.87
C LEU A 213 2.54 0.26 4.58
N GLY A 214 2.75 1.31 5.38
CA GLY A 214 3.91 2.18 5.24
C GLY A 214 5.23 1.41 5.40
N ILE A 215 5.36 0.60 6.44
CA ILE A 215 6.55 -0.25 6.66
C ILE A 215 6.79 -1.17 5.47
N SER A 216 5.75 -1.85 4.98
CA SER A 216 5.82 -2.77 3.85
C SER A 216 6.26 -2.10 2.56
N CYS A 217 5.64 -0.98 2.17
CA CYS A 217 6.03 -0.27 0.95
C CYS A 217 7.47 0.25 1.04
N LEU A 218 7.82 0.90 2.15
CA LEU A 218 9.13 1.53 2.32
C LEU A 218 10.26 0.49 2.42
N ARG A 219 10.04 -0.62 3.14
CA ARG A 219 11.03 -1.71 3.23
C ARG A 219 11.22 -2.39 1.88
N ALA A 220 10.14 -2.70 1.15
CA ALA A 220 10.22 -3.33 -0.16
C ALA A 220 10.85 -2.42 -1.23
N GLN A 221 10.67 -1.11 -1.12
CA GLN A 221 11.27 -0.11 -2.02
C GLN A 221 12.77 0.07 -1.80
N THR A 222 13.29 -0.16 -0.59
CA THR A 222 14.70 0.10 -0.21
C THR A 222 15.10 1.59 -0.31
N GLY A 223 16.27 1.96 0.23
CA GLY A 223 16.81 3.33 0.13
C GLY A 223 16.12 4.38 1.00
N VAL A 224 15.12 4.01 1.82
CA VAL A 224 14.29 4.90 2.64
C VAL A 224 14.22 4.45 4.11
N GLY A 225 15.36 4.00 4.65
CA GLY A 225 15.48 3.49 6.02
C GLY A 225 14.93 4.41 7.12
N PRO A 226 15.20 5.73 7.10
CA PRO A 226 14.62 6.67 8.06
C PRO A 226 13.08 6.68 8.07
N GLN A 227 12.46 6.52 6.89
CA GLN A 227 11.01 6.46 6.76
C GLN A 227 10.46 5.14 7.30
N VAL A 228 11.13 4.01 7.04
CA VAL A 228 10.78 2.70 7.65
C VAL A 228 10.78 2.82 9.18
N LEU A 229 11.87 3.37 9.74
CA LEU A 229 11.99 3.60 11.18
C LEU A 229 10.84 4.45 11.73
N SER A 230 10.48 5.51 11.00
CA SER A 230 9.39 6.40 11.40
C SER A 230 8.04 5.69 11.50
N HIS A 231 7.73 4.79 10.54
CA HIS A 231 6.47 4.03 10.58
C HIS A 231 6.49 2.89 11.60
N VAL A 232 7.65 2.30 11.90
CA VAL A 232 7.80 1.36 13.04
C VAL A 232 7.50 2.06 14.36
N PHE A 233 8.07 3.26 14.60
CA PHE A 233 7.70 4.05 15.77
C PHE A 233 6.22 4.48 15.73
N GLY A 234 5.71 4.84 14.55
CA GLY A 234 4.30 5.15 14.35
C GLY A 234 3.38 3.99 14.75
N LEU A 235 3.74 2.74 14.49
CA LEU A 235 3.00 1.56 14.92
C LEU A 235 2.95 1.46 16.45
N ARG A 236 4.11 1.63 17.11
CA ARG A 236 4.23 1.58 18.57
C ARG A 236 3.40 2.66 19.25
N LYS A 237 3.39 3.86 18.68
CA LYS A 237 2.60 4.99 19.18
C LYS A 237 1.10 4.75 19.12
N ALA A 238 0.62 3.98 18.15
CA ALA A 238 -0.80 3.64 18.06
C ALA A 238 -1.27 2.84 19.28
N LEU A 239 -0.40 1.98 19.84
CA LEU A 239 -0.65 1.29 21.10
C LEU A 239 -0.61 2.25 22.29
N GLU A 240 0.41 3.11 22.34
CA GLU A 240 0.66 4.06 23.44
C GLU A 240 -0.48 5.07 23.64
N ASP A 241 -1.05 5.63 22.55
CA ASP A 241 -2.19 6.58 22.65
C ASP A 241 -3.57 5.92 22.63
N GLY A 242 -3.64 4.62 22.39
CA GLY A 242 -4.91 3.92 22.22
C GLY A 242 -5.69 4.28 20.95
N THR A 243 -5.09 4.98 19.98
CA THR A 243 -5.76 5.36 18.71
C THR A 243 -6.17 4.14 17.88
N TYR A 244 -5.52 2.99 18.10
CA TYR A 244 -5.91 1.71 17.51
C TYR A 244 -7.37 1.32 17.83
N LYS A 245 -7.91 1.76 18.97
CA LYS A 245 -9.28 1.43 19.41
C LYS A 245 -10.36 2.04 18.52
N ASN A 246 -10.00 3.00 17.68
CA ASN A 246 -10.92 3.62 16.72
C ASN A 246 -11.10 2.77 15.44
N ASP A 247 -10.27 1.75 15.25
CA ASP A 247 -10.34 0.89 14.07
C ASP A 247 -11.48 -0.12 14.23
N ILE A 248 -12.54 0.03 13.42
CA ILE A 248 -13.76 -0.81 13.47
C ILE A 248 -13.45 -2.30 13.31
N ASP A 249 -12.51 -2.61 12.42
CA ASP A 249 -12.03 -3.96 12.14
C ASP A 249 -10.51 -4.04 12.41
N GLY A 250 -10.08 -3.36 13.48
CA GLY A 250 -8.69 -3.25 13.88
C GLY A 250 -8.09 -4.56 14.37
N GLU A 251 -6.79 -4.49 14.70
CA GLU A 251 -6.14 -5.58 15.41
C GLU A 251 -6.59 -5.62 16.88
N THR A 252 -6.56 -6.81 17.48
CA THR A 252 -6.76 -6.98 18.91
C THR A 252 -5.67 -6.26 19.71
N GLU A 253 -5.95 -5.93 20.98
CA GLU A 253 -4.92 -5.32 21.85
C GLU A 253 -3.70 -6.25 22.02
N GLU A 254 -3.91 -7.55 22.20
CA GLU A 254 -2.83 -8.55 22.28
C GLU A 254 -2.02 -8.62 20.98
N GLY A 255 -2.69 -8.70 19.82
CA GLY A 255 -2.02 -8.71 18.53
C GLY A 255 -1.22 -7.43 18.28
N LEU A 256 -1.76 -6.27 18.67
CA LEU A 256 -1.04 -5.00 18.56
C LEU A 256 0.14 -4.92 19.53
N GLN A 257 0.03 -5.42 20.76
CA GLN A 257 1.14 -5.51 21.70
C GLN A 257 2.30 -6.34 21.09
N TYR A 258 1.98 -7.46 20.45
CA TYR A 258 2.96 -8.23 19.70
C TYR A 258 3.59 -7.40 18.57
N LEU A 259 2.77 -6.85 17.67
CA LEU A 259 3.23 -6.08 16.50
C LEU A 259 4.07 -4.85 16.87
N ALA A 260 3.78 -4.20 17.99
CA ALA A 260 4.51 -3.05 18.51
C ALA A 260 5.79 -3.42 19.30
N SER A 261 6.01 -4.70 19.60
CA SER A 261 7.23 -5.17 20.24
C SER A 261 8.41 -5.23 19.26
N ASP A 262 9.63 -5.40 19.79
CA ASP A 262 10.81 -5.63 18.95
C ASP A 262 10.69 -6.95 18.17
N GLU A 263 10.10 -7.98 18.77
CA GLU A 263 9.84 -9.26 18.11
C GLU A 263 8.84 -9.10 16.95
N GLY A 264 7.74 -8.36 17.17
CA GLY A 264 6.79 -8.02 16.11
C GLY A 264 7.42 -7.20 14.98
N GLY A 265 8.29 -6.25 15.34
CA GLY A 265 9.09 -5.50 14.37
C GLY A 265 9.95 -6.42 13.49
N HIS A 266 10.65 -7.38 14.09
CA HIS A 266 11.40 -8.40 13.34
C HIS A 266 10.48 -9.25 12.46
N TRP A 267 9.33 -9.68 12.98
CA TRP A 267 8.36 -10.47 12.22
C TRP A 267 7.86 -9.73 10.97
N ILE A 268 7.49 -8.45 11.11
CA ILE A 268 7.03 -7.60 10.00
C ILE A 268 8.12 -7.50 8.93
N LEU A 269 9.34 -7.11 9.33
CA LEU A 269 10.45 -6.89 8.39
C LEU A 269 10.87 -8.19 7.69
N ASN A 270 11.00 -9.29 8.43
CA ASN A 270 11.34 -10.60 7.85
C ASN A 270 10.25 -11.12 6.91
N THR A 271 8.97 -10.86 7.22
CA THR A 271 7.85 -11.22 6.33
C THR A 271 7.93 -10.46 5.01
N ILE A 272 8.21 -9.16 5.07
CA ILE A 272 8.40 -8.33 3.87
C ILE A 272 9.59 -8.86 3.06
N ASP A 273 10.72 -9.11 3.70
CA ASP A 273 11.94 -9.58 3.03
C ASP A 273 11.74 -10.94 2.35
N LYS A 274 11.02 -11.89 2.96
CA LYS A 274 10.65 -13.17 2.34
C LYS A 274 9.83 -12.99 1.06
N ILE A 275 8.86 -12.06 1.06
CA ILE A 275 8.06 -11.76 -0.13
C ILE A 275 8.91 -11.09 -1.21
N VAL A 276 9.78 -10.15 -0.81
CA VAL A 276 10.71 -9.48 -1.72
C VAL A 276 11.64 -10.49 -2.39
N GLU A 277 12.23 -11.41 -1.62
CA GLU A 277 13.10 -12.46 -2.13
C GLU A 277 12.37 -13.36 -3.13
N ALA A 278 11.19 -13.87 -2.75
CA ALA A 278 10.42 -14.78 -3.60
C ALA A 278 9.98 -14.14 -4.94
N ILE A 279 9.63 -12.85 -4.95
CA ILE A 279 9.20 -12.12 -6.17
C ILE A 279 10.42 -11.61 -6.98
N GLY A 280 11.65 -11.86 -6.54
CA GLY A 280 12.87 -11.56 -7.29
C GLY A 280 13.54 -10.23 -6.93
N GLY A 281 13.55 -9.87 -5.65
CA GLY A 281 14.28 -8.72 -5.09
C GLY A 281 13.52 -7.39 -5.14
N SER A 282 14.17 -6.28 -4.78
CA SER A 282 13.57 -4.96 -4.99
C SER A 282 13.62 -4.58 -6.47
N SER A 283 12.51 -4.06 -7.01
CA SER A 283 12.46 -3.50 -8.36
C SER A 283 12.85 -2.02 -8.42
N PHE A 284 13.29 -1.46 -7.29
CA PHE A 284 13.83 -0.11 -7.21
C PHE A 284 15.35 -0.14 -7.32
N ALA A 285 15.98 1.02 -7.50
CA ALA A 285 17.41 1.09 -7.74
C ALA A 285 18.20 0.40 -6.61
N PRO A 286 19.18 -0.46 -6.91
CA PRO A 286 20.05 -1.02 -5.88
C PRO A 286 20.72 0.12 -5.13
N GLY A 287 20.61 0.09 -3.80
CA GLY A 287 21.31 1.06 -2.95
C GLY A 287 22.81 1.03 -3.26
N ARG A 288 23.47 2.19 -3.24
CA ARG A 288 24.94 2.22 -3.18
C ARG A 288 25.37 1.40 -1.97
N GLU A 289 26.30 0.47 -2.15
CA GLU A 289 26.92 -0.27 -1.04
C GLU A 289 27.35 0.75 0.02
N SER A 290 26.71 0.68 1.18
CA SER A 290 27.10 1.46 2.33
C SER A 290 28.34 0.76 2.90
N LYS A 291 29.49 1.43 2.82
CA LYS A 291 30.67 1.05 3.61
C LYS A 291 30.34 1.36 5.07
N LEU A 292 29.72 0.39 5.75
CA LEU A 292 29.74 0.31 7.20
C LEU A 292 30.94 -0.57 7.59
#